data_AF-A0A8J5RFN2-F1
#
_entry.id   AF-A0A8J5RFN2-F1
#
_cell.length_a   1.000
_cell.length_b   1.000
_cell.length_c   1.000
_cell.angle_alpha   90.00
_cell.angle_beta   90.00
_cell.angle_gamma   90.00
#
_symmetry.space_group_name_H-M   'P 1'
#
loop_
_entity.id
_entity.type
_entity.pdbx_description
1 polymer ?
#
loop_
_entity_poly.entity_id
_entity_poly.type
_entity_poly.pdbx_seq_one_letter_code
_entity_poly.pdbx_strand_id
1 'polypeptide(L)'
;MHRQRSTGFRFSSPGGNLSSSLLLVAAAAVALSAAVPRAAAYKNYTVGDDKGWYDGLTLPGVDYQDWADGKNFSLGEFLIFNTDKNHSVVQTQNETLYKSCDYNDSGPDDTVAWSAAAPEFSKDAVTVAVPLLKEGAAYFFSGNYDGEQCENGQRFAITVAHGQGLPPDLRPPAAEAPGPAADDDAADAAPAAFDFSHPKNVTTTAADTWTAPPDDADGKTSTSGSGPGRTLARLIGPCLVAAFVILAAQV
;
A
#
# COMPACT_ATOMS: atom_id res chain seq x y z
N MET A 1 -24.57 1.71 -100.68
CA MET A 1 -23.18 1.18 -100.80
C MET A 1 -22.79 0.53 -99.47
N HIS A 2 -22.04 -0.58 -99.51
CA HIS A 2 -21.35 -1.33 -98.43
C HIS A 2 -22.04 -1.55 -97.06
N ARG A 3 -22.31 -2.78 -96.56
CA ARG A 3 -21.51 -4.00 -96.25
C ARG A 3 -20.87 -4.04 -94.85
N GLN A 4 -21.17 -5.13 -94.14
CA GLN A 4 -20.31 -5.90 -93.20
C GLN A 4 -19.99 -5.28 -91.81
N ARG A 5 -19.68 -6.06 -90.76
CA ARG A 5 -19.69 -7.54 -90.55
C ARG A 5 -19.91 -7.87 -89.06
N SER A 6 -20.35 -9.09 -88.77
CA SER A 6 -20.28 -9.67 -87.42
C SER A 6 -18.89 -10.25 -87.15
N THR A 7 -18.37 -10.04 -85.94
CA THR A 7 -17.28 -10.82 -85.32
C THR A 7 -17.51 -10.90 -83.81
N GLY A 8 -18.04 -12.03 -83.33
CA GLY A 8 -18.03 -12.37 -81.91
C GLY A 8 -16.70 -12.99 -81.49
N PHE A 9 -16.24 -12.71 -80.28
CA PHE A 9 -15.10 -13.39 -79.67
C PHE A 9 -15.58 -14.31 -78.54
N ARG A 10 -15.24 -15.59 -78.62
CA ARG A 10 -15.46 -16.56 -77.54
C ARG A 10 -14.22 -16.60 -76.66
N PHE A 11 -14.38 -16.45 -75.35
CA PHE A 11 -13.32 -16.81 -74.40
C PHE A 11 -13.38 -18.31 -74.11
N SER A 12 -12.24 -18.97 -74.27
CA SER A 12 -12.07 -20.41 -73.99
C SER A 12 -11.51 -20.60 -72.59
N SER A 13 -12.18 -21.40 -71.76
CA SER A 13 -11.72 -21.72 -70.40
C SER A 13 -10.91 -23.02 -70.40
N PRO A 14 -9.66 -23.04 -69.92
CA PRO A 14 -8.94 -24.28 -69.65
C PRO A 14 -9.36 -24.83 -68.29
N GLY A 15 -9.88 -26.06 -68.25
CA GLY A 15 -10.13 -26.78 -67.00
C GLY A 15 -8.85 -27.44 -66.48
N GLY A 16 -8.61 -27.35 -65.16
CA GLY A 16 -7.47 -27.99 -64.49
C GLY A 16 -7.82 -28.31 -63.04
N ASN A 17 -8.14 -29.58 -62.76
CA ASN A 17 -8.57 -30.03 -61.43
C ASN A 17 -7.36 -30.21 -60.49
N LEU A 18 -6.98 -29.14 -59.79
CA LEU A 18 -5.92 -29.19 -58.76
C LEU A 18 -6.52 -29.50 -57.37
N SER A 19 -6.58 -30.81 -57.09
CA SER A 19 -6.78 -31.49 -55.80
C SER A 19 -7.10 -30.61 -54.56
N SER A 20 -8.37 -30.62 -54.15
CA SER A 20 -8.85 -29.96 -52.91
C SER A 20 -8.13 -30.43 -51.63
N SER A 21 -7.50 -31.60 -51.64
CA SER A 21 -6.78 -32.15 -50.49
C SER A 21 -5.53 -31.36 -50.10
N LEU A 22 -4.84 -30.70 -51.06
CA LEU A 22 -3.68 -29.86 -50.73
C LEU A 22 -4.09 -28.53 -50.07
N LEU A 23 -5.24 -27.98 -50.46
CA LEU A 23 -5.76 -26.73 -49.91
C LEU A 23 -6.20 -26.86 -48.44
N LEU A 24 -6.72 -28.04 -48.04
CA LEU A 24 -7.08 -28.33 -46.66
C LEU A 24 -5.87 -28.41 -45.71
N VAL A 25 -4.73 -28.93 -46.18
CA VAL A 25 -3.49 -29.00 -45.37
C VAL A 25 -2.86 -27.61 -45.23
N ALA A 26 -2.88 -26.78 -46.28
CA ALA A 26 -2.38 -25.41 -46.22
C ALA A 26 -3.23 -24.49 -45.31
N ALA A 27 -4.56 -24.68 -45.29
CA ALA A 27 -5.46 -23.89 -44.44
C ALA A 27 -5.32 -24.19 -42.94
N ALA A 28 -4.85 -25.38 -42.57
CA ALA A 28 -4.65 -25.76 -41.16
C ALA A 28 -3.39 -25.15 -40.51
N ALA A 29 -2.44 -24.62 -41.31
CA ALA A 29 -1.12 -24.21 -40.83
C ALA A 29 -1.02 -22.75 -40.35
N VAL A 30 -2.08 -21.94 -40.48
CA VAL A 30 -2.01 -20.46 -40.29
C VAL A 30 -2.67 -19.99 -38.98
N ALA A 31 -3.32 -20.89 -38.22
CA ALA A 31 -4.14 -20.52 -37.05
C ALA A 31 -3.47 -20.69 -35.67
N LEU A 32 -2.16 -20.99 -35.61
CA LEU A 32 -1.39 -20.94 -34.35
C LEU A 32 -0.68 -19.57 -34.21
N SER A 33 -1.49 -18.50 -34.19
CA SER A 33 -1.03 -17.25 -33.58
C SER A 33 -0.92 -17.47 -32.08
N ALA A 34 0.26 -17.89 -31.61
CA ALA A 34 0.56 -17.96 -30.19
C ALA A 34 0.28 -16.59 -29.59
N ALA A 35 -0.75 -16.50 -28.74
CA ALA A 35 -1.03 -15.29 -27.99
C ALA A 35 0.13 -15.08 -27.03
N VAL A 36 1.10 -14.25 -27.43
CA VAL A 36 2.20 -13.83 -26.56
C VAL A 36 1.53 -13.22 -25.34
N PRO A 37 1.71 -13.79 -24.12
CA PRO A 37 1.04 -13.26 -22.94
C PRO A 37 1.51 -11.82 -22.77
N ARG A 38 0.59 -10.87 -23.01
CA ARG A 38 0.87 -9.45 -22.81
C ARG A 38 1.17 -9.30 -21.32
N ALA A 39 2.39 -8.87 -21.00
CA ALA A 39 2.82 -8.65 -19.62
C ALA A 39 1.72 -7.89 -18.88
N ALA A 40 1.19 -8.48 -17.82
CA ALA A 40 0.09 -7.90 -17.07
C ALA A 40 0.63 -6.63 -16.40
N ALA A 41 0.15 -5.46 -16.85
CA ALA A 41 0.48 -4.20 -16.22
C ALA A 41 -0.12 -4.15 -14.82
N TYR A 42 0.64 -3.63 -13.85
CA TYR A 42 0.13 -3.33 -12.52
C TYR A 42 -1.06 -2.37 -12.63
N LYS A 43 -2.10 -2.64 -11.84
CA LYS A 43 -3.34 -1.87 -11.81
C LYS A 43 -3.46 -1.06 -10.53
N ASN A 44 -4.27 -0.01 -10.61
CA ASN A 44 -4.74 0.75 -9.46
C ASN A 44 -6.24 0.50 -9.32
N TYR A 45 -6.71 0.10 -8.14
CA TYR A 45 -8.13 -0.09 -7.85
C TYR A 45 -8.62 1.04 -6.96
N THR A 46 -9.63 1.78 -7.42
CA THR A 46 -10.27 2.83 -6.60
C THR A 46 -11.25 2.19 -5.65
N VAL A 47 -10.98 2.27 -4.34
CA VAL A 47 -11.79 1.64 -3.29
C VAL A 47 -13.15 2.33 -3.22
N GLY A 48 -14.22 1.54 -3.31
CA GLY A 48 -15.61 2.04 -3.39
C GLY A 48 -15.97 2.74 -4.70
N ASP A 49 -15.12 2.67 -5.71
CA ASP A 49 -15.29 3.31 -7.03
C ASP A 49 -15.67 4.80 -6.88
N ASP A 50 -16.81 5.25 -7.45
CA ASP A 50 -17.26 6.66 -7.39
C ASP A 50 -17.71 7.12 -5.98
N LYS A 51 -17.82 6.20 -5.01
CA LYS A 51 -18.20 6.52 -3.63
C LYS A 51 -17.00 6.77 -2.71
N GLY A 52 -15.81 6.28 -3.07
CA GLY A 52 -14.62 6.38 -2.23
C GLY A 52 -14.70 5.55 -0.95
N TRP A 53 -13.98 5.99 0.09
CA TRP A 53 -13.79 5.27 1.35
C TRP A 53 -14.42 6.03 2.52
N TYR A 54 -15.66 5.68 2.83
CA TYR A 54 -16.49 6.22 3.90
C TYR A 54 -17.28 5.12 4.60
N ASP A 55 -17.72 5.36 5.84
CA ASP A 55 -18.59 4.45 6.58
C ASP A 55 -20.07 4.58 6.19
N GLY A 56 -20.88 3.59 6.58
CA GLY A 56 -22.31 3.55 6.28
C GLY A 56 -23.13 4.68 6.90
N LEU A 57 -22.63 5.37 7.94
CA LEU A 57 -23.29 6.53 8.53
C LEU A 57 -22.97 7.82 7.75
N THR A 58 -21.75 8.00 7.26
CA THR A 58 -21.34 9.18 6.48
C THR A 58 -21.82 9.11 5.03
N LEU A 59 -21.63 7.98 4.35
CA LEU A 59 -21.97 7.81 2.94
C LEU A 59 -22.42 6.36 2.64
N PRO A 60 -23.69 6.01 2.91
CA PRO A 60 -24.22 4.68 2.64
C PRO A 60 -24.27 4.35 1.14
N GLY A 61 -24.28 3.05 0.84
CA GLY A 61 -24.46 2.52 -0.52
C GLY A 61 -23.20 1.92 -1.16
N VAL A 62 -22.19 1.56 -0.35
CA VAL A 62 -21.08 0.69 -0.74
C VAL A 62 -21.08 -0.53 0.16
N ASP A 63 -20.98 -1.71 -0.45
CA ASP A 63 -20.45 -2.89 0.24
C ASP A 63 -19.02 -3.10 -0.29
N TYR A 64 -18.03 -2.93 0.59
CA TYR A 64 -16.62 -3.01 0.19
C TYR A 64 -16.17 -4.45 -0.03
N GLN A 65 -16.86 -5.44 0.55
CA GLN A 65 -16.55 -6.84 0.27
C GLN A 65 -17.08 -7.24 -1.11
N ASP A 66 -18.32 -6.87 -1.46
CA ASP A 66 -18.83 -7.05 -2.83
C ASP A 66 -17.94 -6.33 -3.86
N TRP A 67 -17.48 -5.11 -3.54
CA TRP A 67 -16.54 -4.36 -4.37
C TRP A 67 -15.20 -5.09 -4.55
N ALA A 68 -14.71 -5.77 -3.51
CA ALA A 68 -13.44 -6.50 -3.51
C ALA A 68 -13.55 -7.86 -4.23
N ASP A 69 -14.64 -8.60 -4.00
CA ASP A 69 -14.89 -9.94 -4.55
C ASP A 69 -15.00 -9.92 -6.09
N GLY A 70 -15.38 -8.78 -6.68
CA GLY A 70 -15.35 -8.55 -8.12
C GLY A 70 -13.96 -8.30 -8.74
N LYS A 71 -12.87 -8.43 -7.97
CA LYS A 71 -11.50 -8.04 -8.36
C LYS A 71 -10.48 -9.15 -8.03
N ASN A 72 -9.31 -9.10 -8.67
CA ASN A 72 -8.20 -10.02 -8.41
C ASN A 72 -6.92 -9.23 -8.18
N PHE A 73 -6.51 -9.14 -6.91
CA PHE A 73 -5.38 -8.33 -6.48
C PHE A 73 -4.06 -9.09 -6.60
N SER A 74 -2.98 -8.37 -6.94
CA SER A 74 -1.63 -8.93 -7.04
C SER A 74 -0.56 -8.00 -6.47
N LEU A 75 0.61 -8.57 -6.17
CA LEU A 75 1.78 -7.80 -5.76
C LEU A 75 2.04 -6.62 -6.70
N GLY A 76 2.39 -5.47 -6.13
CA GLY A 76 2.72 -4.25 -6.86
C GLY A 76 1.54 -3.48 -7.47
N GLU A 77 0.32 -4.03 -7.40
CA GLU A 77 -0.90 -3.26 -7.65
C GLU A 77 -1.20 -2.33 -6.45
N PHE A 78 -1.95 -1.25 -6.68
CA PHE A 78 -2.30 -0.27 -5.65
C PHE A 78 -3.80 -0.26 -5.35
N LEU A 79 -4.13 -0.02 -4.08
CA LEU A 79 -5.47 0.40 -3.66
C LEU A 79 -5.47 1.92 -3.47
N ILE A 80 -6.42 2.61 -4.08
CA ILE A 80 -6.57 4.06 -4.07
C ILE A 80 -7.81 4.43 -3.27
N PHE A 81 -7.61 4.97 -2.08
CA PHE A 81 -8.65 5.37 -1.14
C PHE A 81 -8.92 6.87 -1.29
N ASN A 82 -10.05 7.24 -1.87
CA ASN A 82 -10.52 8.63 -1.91
C ASN A 82 -11.41 8.89 -0.68
N THR A 83 -10.99 9.74 0.23
CA THR A 83 -11.61 9.95 1.55
C THR A 83 -11.48 11.42 2.01
N ASP A 84 -11.91 11.72 3.23
CA ASP A 84 -11.48 12.88 3.99
C ASP A 84 -10.52 12.48 5.14
N LYS A 85 -9.88 13.44 5.81
CA LYS A 85 -8.95 13.16 6.93
C LYS A 85 -9.61 12.61 8.21
N ASN A 86 -10.94 12.52 8.30
CA ASN A 86 -11.65 11.91 9.44
C ASN A 86 -11.82 10.40 9.30
N HIS A 87 -11.37 9.76 8.23
CA HIS A 87 -11.37 8.30 8.11
C HIS A 87 -9.94 7.82 7.87
N SER A 88 -9.47 6.87 8.70
CA SER A 88 -8.18 6.23 8.52
C SER A 88 -8.23 5.07 7.53
N VAL A 89 -7.07 4.72 6.99
CA VAL A 89 -6.83 3.52 6.19
C VAL A 89 -5.82 2.66 6.96
N VAL A 90 -6.32 1.69 7.72
CA VAL A 90 -5.50 0.71 8.42
C VAL A 90 -5.41 -0.55 7.56
N GLN A 91 -4.20 -1.08 7.39
CA GLN A 91 -3.94 -2.39 6.80
C GLN A 91 -3.45 -3.36 7.89
N THR A 92 -3.91 -4.61 7.88
CA THR A 92 -3.35 -5.69 8.72
C THR A 92 -3.37 -7.04 7.97
N GLN A 93 -2.60 -8.01 8.46
CA GLN A 93 -2.76 -9.43 8.09
C GLN A 93 -3.40 -10.26 9.23
N ASN A 94 -3.68 -9.63 10.38
CA ASN A 94 -4.31 -10.24 11.54
C ASN A 94 -5.84 -10.15 11.41
N GLU A 95 -6.49 -11.28 11.14
CA GLU A 95 -7.94 -11.36 10.96
C GLU A 95 -8.71 -11.01 12.25
N THR A 96 -8.12 -11.22 13.43
CA THR A 96 -8.77 -10.94 14.71
C THR A 96 -9.04 -9.44 14.88
N LEU A 97 -8.01 -8.61 14.66
CA LEU A 97 -8.12 -7.14 14.72
C LEU A 97 -9.13 -6.59 13.72
N TYR A 98 -9.14 -7.14 12.50
CA TYR A 98 -10.11 -6.80 11.46
C TYR A 98 -11.56 -7.16 11.86
N LYS A 99 -11.76 -8.33 12.47
CA LYS A 99 -13.08 -8.81 12.90
C LYS A 99 -13.61 -8.02 14.09
N SER A 100 -12.75 -7.70 15.08
CA SER A 100 -13.10 -6.91 16.26
C SER A 100 -13.24 -5.42 15.98
N CYS A 101 -12.73 -4.91 14.85
CA CYS A 101 -12.54 -3.48 14.59
C CYS A 101 -11.63 -2.77 15.61
N ASP A 102 -10.91 -3.52 16.44
CA ASP A 102 -10.05 -3.00 17.50
C ASP A 102 -8.61 -2.84 16.97
N TYR A 103 -8.22 -1.59 16.71
CA TYR A 103 -6.85 -1.23 16.38
C TYR A 103 -5.92 -1.20 17.60
N ASN A 104 -6.46 -1.00 18.80
CA ASN A 104 -5.68 -0.78 20.02
C ASN A 104 -5.13 -2.09 20.62
N ASP A 105 -5.70 -3.24 20.27
CA ASP A 105 -5.16 -4.58 20.59
C ASP A 105 -4.01 -5.02 19.64
N SER A 106 -3.47 -4.11 18.82
CA SER A 106 -2.38 -4.41 17.88
C SER A 106 -0.99 -4.38 18.52
N GLY A 107 -0.15 -5.37 18.17
CA GLY A 107 1.29 -5.30 18.36
C GLY A 107 1.95 -4.30 17.40
N PRO A 108 3.23 -3.93 17.63
CA PRO A 108 3.92 -2.87 16.90
C PRO A 108 4.06 -3.11 15.39
N ASP A 109 4.00 -4.36 14.94
CA ASP A 109 4.14 -4.77 13.54
C ASP A 109 2.84 -5.37 12.94
N ASP A 110 1.74 -5.43 13.71
CA ASP A 110 0.49 -6.07 13.29
C ASP A 110 -0.30 -5.21 12.29
N THR A 111 -0.13 -3.89 12.34
CA THR A 111 -0.90 -2.93 11.55
C THR A 111 0.00 -1.92 10.84
N VAL A 112 -0.49 -1.36 9.73
CA VAL A 112 0.10 -0.21 9.05
C VAL A 112 -0.99 0.82 8.81
N ALA A 113 -0.85 1.99 9.41
CA ALA A 113 -1.71 3.14 9.14
C ALA A 113 -1.19 3.94 7.95
N TRP A 114 -1.99 4.05 6.90
CA TRP A 114 -1.64 4.77 5.68
C TRP A 114 -2.27 6.17 5.66
N SER A 115 -1.47 7.18 5.33
CA SER A 115 -1.92 8.58 5.17
C SER A 115 -1.12 9.29 4.09
N ALA A 116 -1.75 10.27 3.43
CA ALA A 116 -1.09 11.20 2.52
C ALA A 116 -0.84 12.60 3.14
N ALA A 117 -1.20 12.79 4.42
CA ALA A 117 -1.05 14.06 5.14
C ALA A 117 -0.68 13.83 6.62
N ALA A 118 -0.28 14.91 7.30
CA ALA A 118 -0.13 14.90 8.76
C ALA A 118 -1.47 14.59 9.46
N PRO A 119 -1.46 13.97 10.66
CA PRO A 119 -2.68 13.59 11.37
C PRO A 119 -3.45 14.83 11.84
N GLU A 120 -4.56 15.12 11.16
CA GLU A 120 -5.49 16.20 11.46
C GLU A 120 -6.92 15.72 11.17
N PHE A 121 -7.84 15.85 12.13
CA PHE A 121 -9.24 15.51 11.90
C PHE A 121 -9.96 16.67 11.20
N SER A 122 -10.13 16.57 9.87
CA SER A 122 -10.86 17.55 9.07
C SER A 122 -11.62 16.91 7.91
N LYS A 123 -12.61 17.63 7.37
CA LYS A 123 -13.36 17.24 6.17
C LYS A 123 -12.64 17.58 4.86
N ASP A 124 -11.32 17.83 4.91
CA ASP A 124 -10.52 18.06 3.70
C ASP A 124 -10.36 16.75 2.94
N ALA A 125 -10.66 16.77 1.64
CA ALA A 125 -10.51 15.60 0.77
C ALA A 125 -9.03 15.21 0.63
N VAL A 126 -8.76 13.91 0.65
CA VAL A 126 -7.43 13.30 0.55
C VAL A 126 -7.50 11.97 -0.21
N THR A 127 -6.45 11.68 -0.98
CA THR A 127 -6.29 10.37 -1.64
C THR A 127 -5.10 9.65 -1.02
N VAL A 128 -5.34 8.46 -0.46
CA VAL A 128 -4.30 7.59 0.09
C VAL A 128 -4.05 6.44 -0.90
N ALA A 129 -2.80 6.27 -1.33
CA ALA A 129 -2.40 5.19 -2.23
C ALA A 129 -1.62 4.12 -1.45
N VAL A 130 -2.14 2.89 -1.43
CA VAL A 130 -1.57 1.78 -0.67
C VAL A 130 -1.03 0.70 -1.63
N PRO A 131 0.28 0.44 -1.66
CA PRO A 131 0.86 -0.63 -2.46
C PRO A 131 0.62 -2.01 -1.82
N LEU A 132 0.30 -3.01 -2.65
CA LEU A 132 0.17 -4.40 -2.21
C LEU A 132 1.55 -5.07 -2.21
N LEU A 133 2.20 -5.08 -1.04
CA LEU A 133 3.61 -5.50 -0.88
C LEU A 133 3.81 -6.94 -0.38
N LYS A 134 2.75 -7.60 0.11
CA LYS A 134 2.81 -8.95 0.69
C LYS A 134 1.71 -9.83 0.07
N GLU A 135 2.01 -11.11 -0.13
CA GLU A 135 1.04 -12.11 -0.59
C GLU A 135 0.14 -12.60 0.56
N GLY A 136 -0.98 -13.23 0.19
CA GLY A 136 -1.94 -13.83 1.11
C GLY A 136 -3.02 -12.86 1.55
N ALA A 137 -3.61 -13.11 2.71
CA ALA A 137 -4.68 -12.28 3.24
C ALA A 137 -4.16 -10.88 3.61
N ALA A 138 -4.93 -9.85 3.24
CA ALA A 138 -4.77 -8.48 3.71
C ALA A 138 -6.15 -7.91 4.02
N TYR A 139 -6.27 -7.28 5.18
CA TYR A 139 -7.50 -6.71 5.70
C TYR A 139 -7.36 -5.20 5.78
N PHE A 140 -8.40 -4.48 5.39
CA PHE A 140 -8.44 -3.03 5.38
C PHE A 140 -9.66 -2.54 6.17
N PHE A 141 -9.46 -1.58 7.06
CA PHE A 141 -10.53 -1.00 7.87
C PHE A 141 -10.19 0.42 8.33
N SER A 142 -11.17 1.15 8.85
CA SER A 142 -10.92 2.42 9.55
C SER A 142 -10.85 2.20 11.06
N GLY A 143 -9.78 2.66 11.69
CA GLY A 143 -9.59 2.61 13.15
C GLY A 143 -10.03 3.90 13.87
N ASN A 144 -10.58 4.88 13.14
CA ASN A 144 -11.04 6.13 13.75
C ASN A 144 -12.33 5.91 14.56
N TYR A 145 -12.56 6.80 15.53
CA TYR A 145 -13.71 6.73 16.45
C TYR A 145 -13.81 5.38 17.17
N ASP A 146 -12.67 4.91 17.69
CA ASP A 146 -12.55 3.64 18.43
C ASP A 146 -13.12 2.42 17.68
N GLY A 147 -13.05 2.43 16.34
CA GLY A 147 -13.52 1.35 15.47
C GLY A 147 -14.96 1.49 14.97
N GLU A 148 -15.73 2.49 15.43
CA GLU A 148 -17.15 2.69 15.05
C GLU A 148 -17.34 2.74 13.52
N GLN A 149 -16.41 3.36 12.78
CA GLN A 149 -16.47 3.41 11.32
C GLN A 149 -16.29 2.03 10.65
N CYS A 150 -15.41 1.19 11.19
CA CYS A 150 -15.22 -0.20 10.76
C CYS A 150 -16.45 -1.06 11.07
N GLU A 151 -17.08 -0.88 12.23
CA GLU A 151 -18.33 -1.56 12.60
C GLU A 151 -19.48 -1.16 11.67
N ASN A 152 -19.55 0.12 11.28
CA ASN A 152 -20.50 0.65 10.29
C ASN A 152 -20.09 0.36 8.83
N GLY A 153 -19.29 -0.69 8.61
CA GLY A 153 -19.03 -1.25 7.29
C GLY A 153 -17.84 -0.69 6.53
N GLN A 154 -17.07 0.26 7.09
CA GLN A 154 -15.85 0.76 6.44
C GLN A 154 -14.68 -0.23 6.60
N ARG A 155 -14.85 -1.43 6.05
CA ARG A 155 -13.89 -2.53 6.11
C ARG A 155 -14.07 -3.53 4.97
N PHE A 156 -12.99 -4.19 4.54
CA PHE A 156 -13.02 -5.33 3.61
C PHE A 156 -11.77 -6.22 3.74
N ALA A 157 -11.87 -7.44 3.25
CA ALA A 157 -10.78 -8.40 3.13
C ALA A 157 -10.43 -8.65 1.66
N ILE A 158 -9.14 -8.80 1.36
CA ILE A 158 -8.64 -9.25 0.06
C ILE A 158 -7.64 -10.40 0.21
N THR A 159 -7.46 -11.16 -0.88
CA THR A 159 -6.31 -12.05 -1.04
C THR A 159 -5.40 -11.48 -2.13
N VAL A 160 -4.13 -11.23 -1.80
CA VAL A 160 -3.11 -10.76 -2.73
C VAL A 160 -2.36 -11.95 -3.31
N ALA A 161 -2.44 -12.13 -4.62
CA ALA A 161 -1.69 -13.16 -5.34
C ALA A 161 -0.27 -12.67 -5.75
N HIS A 162 0.63 -13.60 -6.06
CA HIS A 162 1.96 -13.26 -6.58
C HIS A 162 1.92 -12.40 -7.86
N GLY A 163 1.03 -12.71 -8.80
CA GLY A 163 0.88 -11.97 -10.06
C GLY A 163 2.16 -11.97 -10.91
N GLN A 164 2.80 -10.81 -11.05
CA GLN A 164 4.10 -10.64 -11.72
C GLN A 164 5.27 -10.42 -10.73
N GLY A 165 5.01 -10.61 -9.43
CA GLY A 165 5.90 -10.20 -8.35
C GLY A 165 5.86 -8.68 -8.13
N LEU A 166 6.75 -8.17 -7.27
CA LEU A 166 6.89 -6.72 -7.08
C LEU A 166 7.66 -6.08 -8.25
N PRO A 167 7.29 -4.87 -8.71
CA PRO A 167 8.12 -4.08 -9.61
C PRO A 167 9.43 -3.67 -8.91
N PRO A 168 10.52 -3.40 -9.64
CA PRO A 168 11.83 -3.07 -9.06
C PRO A 168 11.76 -2.01 -7.96
N ASP A 169 11.01 -0.93 -8.19
CA ASP A 169 10.91 0.23 -7.28
C ASP A 169 10.18 -0.06 -5.96
N LEU A 170 9.44 -1.18 -5.88
CA LEU A 170 8.74 -1.63 -4.66
C LEU A 170 9.41 -2.84 -3.99
N ARG A 171 10.53 -3.32 -4.52
CA ARG A 171 11.29 -4.39 -3.86
C ARG A 171 12.08 -3.81 -2.69
N PRO A 172 12.18 -4.53 -1.56
CA PRO A 172 13.19 -4.22 -0.55
C PRO A 172 14.57 -4.17 -1.23
N PRO A 173 15.48 -3.26 -0.80
CA PRO A 173 16.85 -3.30 -1.28
C PRO A 173 17.42 -4.68 -1.00
N ALA A 174 17.99 -5.32 -2.03
CA ALA A 174 18.65 -6.60 -1.85
C ALA A 174 19.79 -6.38 -0.85
N ALA A 175 19.79 -7.16 0.24
CA ALA A 175 20.93 -7.19 1.14
C ALA A 175 22.17 -7.53 0.31
N GLU A 176 23.22 -6.72 0.44
CA GLU A 176 24.49 -7.00 -0.23
C GLU A 176 24.91 -8.42 0.13
N ALA A 177 25.08 -9.28 -0.88
CA ALA A 177 25.48 -10.66 -0.65
C ALA A 177 26.81 -10.65 0.13
N PRO A 178 26.99 -11.50 1.15
CA PRO A 178 28.26 -11.62 1.84
C PRO A 178 29.37 -11.77 0.79
N GLY A 179 30.31 -10.81 0.77
CA GLY A 179 31.49 -10.92 -0.07
C GLY A 179 32.18 -12.25 0.22
N PRO A 180 32.84 -12.88 -0.78
CA PRO A 180 33.46 -14.19 -0.59
C PRO A 180 34.37 -14.13 0.63
N ALA A 181 34.05 -14.93 1.64
CA ALA A 181 34.90 -15.08 2.81
C ALA A 181 36.26 -15.58 2.32
N ALA A 182 37.32 -14.84 2.64
CA ALA A 182 38.66 -15.38 2.51
C ALA A 182 38.82 -16.45 3.59
N ASP A 183 39.03 -17.70 3.17
CA ASP A 183 39.43 -18.78 4.06
C ASP A 183 40.86 -18.52 4.56
N ASP A 184 40.99 -17.76 5.65
CA ASP A 184 42.26 -17.57 6.36
C ASP A 184 42.35 -18.51 7.58
N ASP A 185 42.49 -19.81 7.30
CA ASP A 185 42.90 -20.80 8.31
C ASP A 185 44.44 -20.88 8.34
N ALA A 186 45.06 -19.88 8.97
CA ALA A 186 46.49 -19.83 9.24
C ALA A 186 46.75 -19.31 10.66
N ALA A 187 47.38 -20.15 11.48
CA ALA A 187 47.55 -19.89 12.90
C ALA A 187 48.64 -18.85 13.24
N ASP A 188 48.48 -18.26 14.43
CA ASP A 188 49.52 -17.69 15.29
C ASP A 188 50.33 -16.48 14.78
N ALA A 189 49.91 -15.27 15.18
CA ALA A 189 50.79 -14.23 15.73
C ALA A 189 50.01 -13.01 16.26
N ALA A 190 50.05 -12.77 17.56
CA ALA A 190 50.02 -11.40 18.09
C ALA A 190 51.48 -10.86 18.00
N PRO A 191 51.73 -9.55 17.75
CA PRO A 191 51.33 -8.52 18.70
C PRO A 191 51.12 -7.09 18.09
N ALA A 192 51.19 -6.11 19.00
CA ALA A 192 51.46 -4.68 18.79
C ALA A 192 50.27 -3.77 18.46
N ALA A 193 49.83 -3.04 19.50
CA ALA A 193 49.14 -1.77 19.34
C ALA A 193 50.05 -0.75 18.64
N PHE A 194 49.49 0.04 17.72
CA PHE A 194 50.20 1.12 17.06
C PHE A 194 50.17 2.41 17.91
N ASP A 195 51.19 2.59 18.76
CA ASP A 195 51.65 3.90 19.21
C ASP A 195 53.08 4.13 18.72
N PHE A 196 53.27 5.14 17.87
CA PHE A 196 54.57 5.80 17.69
C PHE A 196 54.38 7.29 17.29
N SER A 197 54.47 8.18 18.30
CA SER A 197 55.40 9.35 18.36
C SER A 197 55.58 10.27 17.13
N HIS A 198 55.68 11.62 17.18
CA HIS A 198 55.72 12.70 18.21
C HIS A 198 55.86 14.04 17.40
N PRO A 199 56.22 15.26 17.91
CA PRO A 199 56.12 15.88 19.24
C PRO A 199 55.53 17.33 19.27
N LYS A 200 54.92 17.76 20.38
CA LYS A 200 55.43 18.86 21.25
C LYS A 200 54.53 19.17 22.47
N ASN A 201 54.96 18.62 23.60
CA ASN A 201 54.93 19.14 24.98
C ASN A 201 54.36 20.57 25.24
N VAL A 202 53.35 20.65 26.13
CA VAL A 202 53.44 21.52 27.33
C VAL A 202 52.78 20.87 28.56
N THR A 203 53.64 20.55 29.52
CA THR A 203 53.46 20.18 30.94
C THR A 203 52.25 20.79 31.67
N THR A 204 51.51 20.00 32.47
CA THR A 204 51.55 20.04 33.96
C THR A 204 50.68 18.94 34.61
N THR A 205 51.39 17.99 35.23
CA THR A 205 51.18 17.24 36.49
C THR A 205 49.77 17.03 37.09
N ALA A 206 49.55 15.75 37.43
CA ALA A 206 48.71 15.15 38.46
C ALA A 206 48.61 15.90 39.83
N ALA A 207 47.80 15.50 40.82
CA ALA A 207 46.92 14.35 41.02
C ALA A 207 45.74 14.76 41.94
N ASP A 208 44.70 13.93 42.09
CA ASP A 208 44.40 13.28 43.39
C ASP A 208 43.07 12.50 43.44
N THR A 209 43.19 11.18 43.56
CA THR A 209 42.68 10.39 44.70
C THR A 209 41.16 10.36 45.04
N TRP A 210 40.49 9.35 44.45
CA TRP A 210 39.75 8.25 45.14
C TRP A 210 38.39 8.50 45.86
N THR A 211 37.46 7.55 45.61
CA THR A 211 36.46 6.90 46.51
C THR A 211 35.00 7.40 46.54
N ALA A 212 34.09 6.56 46.01
CA ALA A 212 32.75 6.28 46.57
C ALA A 212 32.86 5.27 47.74
N PRO A 213 31.82 4.78 48.46
CA PRO A 213 30.35 4.91 48.32
C PRO A 213 29.74 5.37 49.70
N PRO A 214 28.54 4.98 50.22
CA PRO A 214 27.42 4.17 49.69
C PRO A 214 26.00 4.74 49.93
N ASP A 215 25.01 3.92 49.57
CA ASP A 215 23.57 4.03 49.81
C ASP A 215 23.19 3.97 51.32
N ASP A 216 22.08 4.60 51.72
CA ASP A 216 20.86 3.92 52.25
C ASP A 216 19.82 4.91 52.85
N ALA A 217 18.61 4.37 53.13
CA ALA A 217 17.40 5.04 53.65
C ALA A 217 17.61 5.92 54.93
N ASP A 218 16.76 6.91 55.24
CA ASP A 218 15.41 6.70 55.81
C ASP A 218 14.62 8.04 56.02
N GLY A 219 13.32 7.98 56.37
CA GLY A 219 12.79 8.91 57.38
C GLY A 219 11.93 10.17 57.05
N LYS A 220 10.68 9.96 56.58
CA LYS A 220 9.43 10.44 57.27
C LYS A 220 9.02 11.96 57.34
N THR A 221 7.74 12.22 56.94
CA THR A 221 6.77 13.21 57.52
C THR A 221 6.98 14.75 57.30
N SER A 222 5.97 15.64 57.13
CA SER A 222 4.48 15.56 57.16
C SER A 222 3.75 16.71 56.40
N THR A 223 2.46 16.49 56.06
CA THR A 223 1.31 17.43 56.26
C THR A 223 0.93 18.53 55.24
N SER A 224 -0.37 18.48 54.88
CA SER A 224 -1.28 19.54 54.38
C SER A 224 -1.19 19.95 52.89
N GLY A 225 -2.30 20.05 52.15
CA GLY A 225 -3.70 19.98 52.58
C GLY A 225 -4.73 19.71 51.48
N SER A 226 -5.95 19.36 51.90
CA SER A 226 -7.12 19.13 51.04
C SER A 226 -7.84 20.44 50.69
N GLY A 227 -8.42 20.52 49.49
CA GLY A 227 -9.30 21.63 49.09
C GLY A 227 -9.88 21.46 47.68
N PRO A 228 -11.17 21.10 47.51
CA PRO A 228 -11.77 20.85 46.20
C PRO A 228 -12.41 22.10 45.58
N GLY A 229 -12.48 22.15 44.24
CA GLY A 229 -13.10 23.25 43.50
C GLY A 229 -13.76 22.78 42.19
N ARG A 230 -15.06 22.48 42.24
CA ARG A 230 -15.90 22.22 41.05
C ARG A 230 -16.32 23.56 40.44
N THR A 231 -16.64 23.59 39.14
CA THR A 231 -17.88 24.16 38.53
C THR A 231 -17.69 24.92 37.21
N LEU A 232 -18.30 24.35 36.15
CA LEU A 232 -18.94 24.96 34.97
C LEU A 232 -18.60 26.40 34.51
N ALA A 233 -18.31 26.51 33.22
CA ALA A 233 -18.83 27.60 32.37
C ALA A 233 -19.32 27.05 31.02
N ARG A 234 -20.64 26.96 30.83
CA ARG A 234 -21.26 26.87 29.50
C ARG A 234 -21.06 28.20 28.78
N LEU A 235 -20.65 28.18 27.51
CA LEU A 235 -20.90 29.30 26.60
C LEU A 235 -21.74 28.81 25.42
N ILE A 236 -22.94 29.40 25.32
CA ILE A 236 -23.90 29.20 24.23
C ILE A 236 -23.59 30.29 23.21
N GLY A 237 -23.23 29.91 21.99
CA GLY A 237 -23.01 30.80 20.83
C GLY A 237 -23.99 30.45 19.70
N PRO A 238 -24.51 31.43 18.95
CA PRO A 238 -25.76 31.25 18.21
C PRO A 238 -25.62 30.56 16.84
N CYS A 239 -26.75 30.00 16.38
CA CYS A 239 -26.95 29.52 15.03
C CYS A 239 -26.58 30.57 13.97
N LEU A 240 -25.85 30.12 12.94
CA LEU A 240 -25.84 30.78 11.63
C LEU A 240 -26.32 29.77 10.59
N VAL A 241 -27.51 30.04 10.04
CA VAL A 241 -28.11 29.28 8.95
C VAL A 241 -27.49 29.76 7.64
N ALA A 242 -26.64 28.94 7.03
CA ALA A 242 -26.16 29.16 5.67
C ALA A 242 -27.09 28.46 4.67
N ALA A 243 -27.72 29.22 3.78
CA ALA A 243 -28.67 28.69 2.81
C ALA A 243 -27.96 27.98 1.65
N PHE A 244 -28.48 26.82 1.25
CA PHE A 244 -28.09 26.14 0.01
C PHE A 244 -28.54 26.96 -1.21
N VAL A 245 -27.62 27.24 -2.13
CA VAL A 245 -27.96 27.64 -3.50
C VAL A 245 -27.56 26.51 -4.42
N ILE A 246 -28.56 25.79 -4.92
CA ILE A 246 -28.38 24.78 -5.97
C ILE A 246 -28.23 25.53 -7.30
N LEU A 247 -27.17 25.24 -8.05
CA LEU A 247 -27.14 25.51 -9.49
C LEU A 247 -26.71 24.27 -10.25
N ALA A 248 -27.67 23.64 -10.93
CA ALA A 248 -27.41 22.62 -11.91
C ALA A 248 -26.96 23.27 -13.23
N ALA A 249 -25.93 22.73 -13.86
CA ALA A 249 -25.62 22.98 -15.26
C ALA A 249 -25.09 21.68 -15.88
N GLN A 250 -25.80 21.20 -16.89
CA GLN A 250 -25.41 20.05 -17.71
C GLN A 250 -24.61 20.54 -18.93
N VAL A 251 -23.51 19.87 -19.26
CA VAL A 251 -23.13 19.46 -20.62
C VAL A 251 -22.43 18.11 -20.51
#